data_AF-A0A948V2F6-F1
#
_entry.id   AF-A0A948V2F6-F1
#
_cell.length_a   1.000
_cell.length_b   1.000
_cell.length_c   1.000
_cell.angle_alpha   90.00
_cell.angle_beta   90.00
_cell.angle_gamma   90.00
#
_symmetry.space_group_name_H-M   'P 1'
#
loop_
_entity.id
_entity.type
_entity.pdbx_description
1 polymer ?
#
loop_
_entity_poly.entity_id
_entity_poly.type
_entity_poly.pdbx_seq_one_letter_code
_entity_poly.pdbx_strand_id
1 'polypeptide(L)'
;MMWGEEHGGLSRKNMEKEMEDRERMFPELHDLLKIVGPGGKHECPHSYKTDLGNIVGTGLWKALKHHCVVKYEEHNCQTYPIDRELFCVHIADGLASRISRRLEGIYMSRKVFRVWQDKKERWVDSSVSTNSDLLKEINETTDFAGFFESYEKEFRNRPEDVGRCPFASLYTHSILTKYWYDFLMKHADYFEIPKEFKDRTATEEARAKLNSKPIYLVYAKIKSETLLVRLKDTYLLTTLKDKLGDVIRVVGGTLIYDLQEETLFILPKLYEENHLIEWIQDQLTTTHFLEMTIKETTLEKDLFLDNLSSLFGESEKAVYPKLDDEICVDPTNEASRKAIICDLCQKAKATQIFEREKTTEYLCDVCYKLRETAPRHSNLANWKGMVCLVEISLDIEELLKILSSEFNRQFGRNDIEPKDFGFSIVYEFLEDYKEFLWQLKKEIFSIRPFYYPDNREEILDNLFLLQIKELKQIMEVVGIYESLYREFFPNFLRQKISPIYFALSCSNVHYPFFDHWRLLEGLKKEKRRSSIFINIVGKGNLKAEIWRAEEIILLFWEVSKKKNARKLYKLAEIAKYSEVLAEKILIDERNDEPSYSRLLEARPCGVSYESLLTLTKIAGGKE
;
A
#
# COMPACT_ATOMS: atom_id res chain seq x y z
N MET A 1 -9.93 -56.16 -30.22
CA MET A 1 -10.07 -56.70 -28.86
C MET A 1 -8.74 -56.53 -28.15
N MET A 2 -8.59 -55.44 -27.39
CA MET A 2 -7.85 -55.35 -26.12
C MET A 2 -7.98 -53.89 -25.66
N TRP A 3 -8.77 -53.73 -24.60
CA TRP A 3 -8.81 -52.54 -23.76
C TRP A 3 -7.55 -52.53 -22.91
N GLY A 4 -6.93 -51.36 -22.74
CA GLY A 4 -5.89 -51.10 -21.76
C GLY A 4 -6.21 -49.77 -21.09
N GLU A 5 -6.68 -49.86 -19.86
CA GLU A 5 -7.05 -48.75 -18.97
C GLU A 5 -5.80 -47.93 -18.61
N GLU A 6 -5.78 -46.65 -18.97
CA GLU A 6 -4.89 -45.67 -18.34
C GLU A 6 -5.56 -45.18 -17.05
N HIS A 7 -5.28 -45.87 -15.94
CA HIS A 7 -5.54 -45.33 -14.62
C HIS A 7 -4.51 -44.23 -14.32
N GLY A 8 -5.01 -43.00 -14.19
CA GLY A 8 -4.28 -41.84 -13.71
C GLY A 8 -3.72 -42.07 -12.31
N GLY A 9 -2.40 -42.24 -12.22
CA GLY A 9 -1.67 -42.13 -10.97
C GLY A 9 -1.42 -40.67 -10.66
N LEU A 10 -2.09 -40.13 -9.63
CA LEU A 10 -1.66 -38.89 -8.99
C LEU A 10 -0.20 -39.05 -8.55
N SER A 11 0.66 -38.13 -8.99
CA SER A 11 2.07 -38.05 -8.58
C SER A 11 2.16 -38.06 -7.04
N ARG A 12 3.09 -38.83 -6.48
CA ARG A 12 3.33 -38.91 -5.01
C ARG A 12 3.46 -37.53 -4.34
N LYS A 13 4.02 -36.53 -5.04
CA LYS A 13 4.10 -35.14 -4.56
C LYS A 13 2.73 -34.46 -4.44
N ASN A 14 1.79 -34.80 -5.31
CA ASN A 14 0.43 -34.27 -5.23
C ASN A 14 -0.33 -34.91 -4.06
N MET A 15 -0.14 -36.21 -3.82
CA MET A 15 -0.73 -36.89 -2.65
C MET A 15 -0.17 -36.37 -1.31
N GLU A 16 1.15 -36.13 -1.23
CA GLU A 16 1.78 -35.57 -0.03
C GLU A 16 1.27 -34.13 0.25
N LYS A 17 1.16 -33.30 -0.79
CA LYS A 17 0.56 -31.95 -0.68
C LYS A 17 -0.92 -32.00 -0.28
N GLU A 18 -1.71 -32.89 -0.88
CA GLU A 18 -3.14 -33.08 -0.55
C GLU A 18 -3.35 -33.55 0.89
N MET A 19 -2.46 -34.38 1.44
CA MET A 19 -2.51 -34.79 2.85
C MET A 19 -2.13 -33.63 3.79
N GLU A 20 -1.07 -32.88 3.46
CA GLU A 20 -0.64 -31.70 4.22
C GLU A 20 -1.74 -30.63 4.26
N ASP A 21 -2.36 -30.34 3.11
CA ASP A 21 -3.48 -29.39 3.00
C ASP A 21 -4.76 -29.90 3.69
N ARG A 22 -4.97 -31.22 3.82
CA ARG A 22 -6.13 -31.74 4.58
C ARG A 22 -5.99 -31.61 6.09
N GLU A 23 -4.77 -31.71 6.61
CA GLU A 23 -4.49 -31.63 8.05
C GLU A 23 -4.27 -30.19 8.53
N ARG A 24 -3.79 -29.30 7.65
CA ARG A 24 -3.50 -27.90 7.95
C ARG A 24 -4.74 -27.09 8.33
N MET A 25 -4.63 -26.25 9.34
CA MET A 25 -5.64 -25.25 9.70
C MET A 25 -5.69 -24.11 8.67
N PHE A 26 -6.89 -23.66 8.28
CA PHE A 26 -7.10 -22.51 7.37
C PHE A 26 -7.82 -21.36 8.07
N PRO A 27 -7.12 -20.55 8.89
CA PRO A 27 -7.70 -19.40 9.57
C PRO A 27 -8.40 -18.41 8.63
N GLU A 28 -7.90 -18.19 7.41
CA GLU A 28 -8.51 -17.32 6.41
C GLU A 28 -9.91 -17.80 5.97
N LEU A 29 -10.22 -19.08 6.12
CA LEU A 29 -11.53 -19.66 5.79
C LEU A 29 -12.44 -19.88 7.01
N HIS A 30 -12.02 -19.46 8.21
CA HIS A 30 -12.77 -19.68 9.46
C HIS A 30 -14.25 -19.27 9.39
N ASP A 31 -14.55 -18.21 8.64
CA ASP A 31 -15.87 -17.61 8.50
C ASP A 31 -16.52 -17.82 7.11
N LEU A 32 -16.02 -18.79 6.33
CA LEU A 32 -16.50 -19.10 4.97
C LEU A 32 -18.03 -19.27 4.88
N LEU A 33 -18.69 -19.79 5.92
CA LEU A 33 -20.13 -19.98 5.90
C LEU A 33 -20.93 -18.65 5.86
N LYS A 34 -20.30 -17.50 6.14
CA LYS A 34 -20.94 -16.16 5.98
C LYS A 34 -21.27 -15.81 4.52
N ILE A 35 -20.64 -16.46 3.54
CA ILE A 35 -20.97 -16.29 2.11
C ILE A 35 -21.96 -17.35 1.60
N VAL A 36 -22.25 -18.38 2.40
CA VAL A 36 -23.21 -19.45 2.07
C VAL A 36 -24.65 -19.06 2.44
N GLY A 37 -24.86 -18.46 3.62
CA GLY A 37 -26.19 -18.30 4.21
C GLY A 37 -26.83 -16.90 4.08
N PRO A 38 -28.15 -16.79 4.35
CA PRO A 38 -28.88 -15.51 4.45
C PRO A 38 -28.37 -14.59 5.56
N GLY A 39 -27.74 -15.18 6.58
CA GLY A 39 -27.54 -14.57 7.88
C GLY A 39 -26.40 -13.55 7.89
N GLY A 40 -26.64 -12.41 8.55
CA GLY A 40 -25.58 -11.58 9.10
C GLY A 40 -24.83 -12.25 10.27
N LYS A 41 -25.28 -13.43 10.73
CA LYS A 41 -24.73 -14.16 11.87
C LYS A 41 -23.93 -15.37 11.40
N HIS A 42 -22.88 -15.69 12.14
CA HIS A 42 -22.11 -16.91 11.99
C HIS A 42 -23.00 -18.14 12.16
N GLU A 43 -22.92 -19.08 11.23
CA GLU A 43 -23.67 -20.34 11.28
C GLU A 43 -22.75 -21.45 11.74
N CYS A 44 -23.23 -22.25 12.70
CA CYS A 44 -22.50 -23.42 13.15
C CYS A 44 -22.33 -24.41 11.98
N PRO A 45 -21.11 -24.91 11.68
CA PRO A 45 -20.92 -25.87 10.58
C PRO A 45 -21.72 -27.16 10.77
N HIS A 46 -22.09 -27.50 12.01
CA HIS A 46 -22.96 -28.66 12.28
C HIS A 46 -24.36 -28.53 11.67
N SER A 47 -24.85 -27.31 11.41
CA SER A 47 -26.10 -27.07 10.70
C SER A 47 -26.05 -27.55 9.24
N TYR A 48 -24.85 -27.68 8.68
CA TYR A 48 -24.57 -28.13 7.31
C TYR A 48 -23.85 -29.48 7.27
N LYS A 49 -23.89 -30.26 8.35
CA LYS A 49 -23.11 -31.51 8.46
C LYS A 49 -23.44 -32.52 7.35
N THR A 50 -24.69 -32.52 6.88
CA THR A 50 -25.14 -33.36 5.75
C THR A 50 -24.48 -32.94 4.43
N ASP A 51 -24.31 -31.64 4.23
CA ASP A 51 -23.78 -31.05 3.00
C ASP A 51 -22.24 -31.00 2.99
N LEU A 52 -21.62 -30.94 4.17
CA LEU A 52 -20.17 -30.80 4.38
C LEU A 52 -19.48 -32.08 4.87
N GLY A 53 -20.07 -33.24 4.59
CA GLY A 53 -19.62 -34.53 5.12
C GLY A 53 -18.15 -34.90 4.82
N ASN A 54 -17.62 -34.53 3.66
CA ASN A 54 -16.27 -34.89 3.21
C ASN A 54 -15.17 -34.07 3.91
N ILE A 55 -15.51 -32.86 4.38
CA ILE A 55 -14.55 -32.00 5.08
C ILE A 55 -14.56 -32.27 6.59
N VAL A 56 -15.49 -33.09 7.11
CA VAL A 56 -15.49 -33.45 8.54
C VAL A 56 -14.15 -34.11 8.91
N GLY A 57 -13.46 -33.51 9.88
CA GLY A 57 -12.16 -33.98 10.36
C GLY A 57 -10.95 -33.35 9.66
N THR A 58 -11.15 -32.52 8.63
CA THR A 58 -10.08 -31.71 8.03
C THR A 58 -9.79 -30.47 8.87
N GLY A 59 -8.65 -29.82 8.60
CA GLY A 59 -8.32 -28.54 9.21
C GLY A 59 -9.26 -27.40 8.82
N LEU A 60 -9.92 -27.45 7.64
CA LEU A 60 -11.00 -26.53 7.31
C LEU A 60 -12.18 -26.71 8.27
N TRP A 61 -12.65 -27.94 8.51
CA TRP A 61 -13.74 -28.19 9.45
C TRP A 61 -13.40 -27.74 10.87
N LYS A 62 -12.14 -27.88 11.29
CA LYS A 62 -11.67 -27.29 12.54
C LYS A 62 -11.82 -25.76 12.52
N ALA A 63 -11.38 -25.07 11.47
CA ALA A 63 -11.49 -23.62 11.35
C ALA A 63 -12.95 -23.13 11.42
N LEU A 64 -13.88 -23.81 10.75
CA LEU A 64 -15.31 -23.45 10.79
C LEU A 64 -15.93 -23.58 12.19
N LYS A 65 -15.36 -24.41 13.08
CA LYS A 65 -15.88 -24.62 14.45
C LYS A 65 -15.44 -23.57 15.46
N HIS A 66 -14.67 -22.55 15.10
CA HIS A 66 -14.11 -21.61 16.07
C HIS A 66 -15.16 -20.85 16.92
N HIS A 67 -16.38 -20.63 16.42
CA HIS A 67 -17.49 -20.09 17.23
C HIS A 67 -18.06 -21.06 18.27
N CYS A 68 -17.93 -22.37 18.00
CA CYS A 68 -18.39 -23.40 18.91
C CYS A 68 -17.57 -23.42 20.21
N VAL A 69 -16.38 -22.83 20.26
CA VAL A 69 -15.55 -22.75 21.48
C VAL A 69 -16.28 -22.09 22.65
N VAL A 70 -17.10 -21.07 22.38
CA VAL A 70 -17.85 -20.31 23.40
C VAL A 70 -19.35 -20.55 23.33
N LYS A 71 -19.89 -20.83 22.13
CA LYS A 71 -21.35 -21.01 21.90
C LYS A 71 -21.78 -22.48 21.85
N TYR A 72 -21.01 -23.40 22.41
CA TYR A 72 -21.32 -24.83 22.31
C TYR A 72 -22.68 -25.19 22.94
N GLU A 73 -23.11 -24.48 23.99
CA GLU A 73 -24.42 -24.68 24.62
C GLU A 73 -25.57 -24.16 23.74
N GLU A 74 -25.40 -22.97 23.13
CA GLU A 74 -26.38 -22.40 22.20
C GLU A 74 -26.54 -23.25 20.93
N HIS A 75 -25.45 -23.90 20.50
CA HIS A 75 -25.42 -24.72 19.28
C HIS A 75 -25.59 -26.23 19.55
N ASN A 76 -25.76 -26.66 20.81
CA ASN A 76 -25.78 -28.07 21.23
C ASN A 76 -24.60 -28.90 20.64
N CYS A 77 -23.42 -28.30 20.60
CA CYS A 77 -22.20 -28.91 20.05
C CYS A 77 -21.35 -29.51 21.17
N GLN A 78 -20.88 -30.76 21.02
CA GLN A 78 -19.80 -31.27 21.88
C GLN A 78 -18.46 -30.81 21.30
N THR A 79 -17.99 -29.64 21.75
CA THR A 79 -16.79 -29.01 21.18
C THR A 79 -15.52 -29.40 21.96
N TYR A 80 -15.63 -29.66 23.26
CA TYR A 80 -14.50 -30.00 24.12
C TYR A 80 -14.21 -31.51 24.11
N PRO A 81 -12.93 -31.93 24.23
CA PRO A 81 -11.73 -31.08 24.33
C PRO A 81 -11.39 -30.37 23.02
N ILE A 82 -10.75 -29.19 23.11
CA ILE A 82 -10.23 -28.46 21.95
C ILE A 82 -8.71 -28.42 21.94
N ASP A 83 -8.11 -28.44 20.75
CA ASP A 83 -6.67 -28.30 20.58
C ASP A 83 -6.22 -26.82 20.57
N ARG A 84 -4.90 -26.63 20.62
CA ARG A 84 -4.25 -25.32 20.53
C ARG A 84 -4.66 -24.54 19.28
N GLU A 85 -4.77 -25.21 18.13
CA GLU A 85 -5.03 -24.56 16.85
C GLU A 85 -6.43 -23.92 16.84
N LEU A 86 -7.44 -24.66 17.29
CA LEU A 86 -8.81 -24.18 17.39
C LEU A 86 -8.94 -23.04 18.41
N PHE A 87 -8.23 -23.12 19.54
CA PHE A 87 -8.14 -22.03 20.50
C PHE A 87 -7.53 -20.76 19.87
N CYS A 88 -6.39 -20.89 19.19
CA CYS A 88 -5.72 -19.75 18.56
C CYS A 88 -6.59 -19.08 17.49
N VAL A 89 -7.28 -19.85 16.64
CA VAL A 89 -8.21 -19.25 15.65
C VAL A 89 -9.36 -18.53 16.33
N HIS A 90 -9.92 -19.09 17.41
CA HIS A 90 -10.98 -18.41 18.18
C HIS A 90 -10.52 -17.08 18.77
N ILE A 91 -9.31 -17.02 19.36
CA ILE A 91 -8.76 -15.77 19.88
C ILE A 91 -8.45 -14.79 18.75
N ALA A 92 -7.88 -15.27 17.65
CA ALA A 92 -7.53 -14.47 16.48
C ALA A 92 -8.75 -13.79 15.82
N ASP A 93 -9.85 -14.52 15.63
CA ASP A 93 -11.14 -13.98 15.15
C ASP A 93 -11.66 -12.86 16.06
N GLY A 94 -11.56 -13.06 17.38
CA GLY A 94 -11.93 -12.05 18.37
C GLY A 94 -11.05 -10.79 18.32
N LEU A 95 -9.75 -10.93 18.03
CA LEU A 95 -8.83 -9.79 17.87
C LEU A 95 -9.08 -9.03 16.56
N ALA A 96 -9.26 -9.75 15.44
CA ALA A 96 -9.63 -9.16 14.16
C ALA A 96 -10.96 -8.39 14.24
N SER A 97 -11.99 -8.99 14.87
CA SER A 97 -13.30 -8.37 15.08
C SER A 97 -13.23 -7.06 15.86
N ARG A 98 -12.35 -6.95 16.87
CA ARG A 98 -12.19 -5.71 17.65
C ARG A 98 -11.65 -4.56 16.80
N ILE A 99 -10.83 -4.87 15.78
CA ILE A 99 -10.27 -3.90 14.85
C ILE A 99 -11.30 -3.53 13.79
N SER A 100 -12.02 -4.51 13.24
CA SER A 100 -13.00 -4.29 12.15
C SER A 100 -14.30 -3.61 12.61
N ARG A 101 -14.71 -3.80 13.87
CA ARG A 101 -16.02 -3.33 14.39
C ARG A 101 -15.94 -2.04 15.22
N ARG A 102 -14.87 -1.24 15.09
CA ARG A 102 -14.71 0.02 15.83
C ARG A 102 -15.82 1.04 15.57
N LEU A 103 -16.40 1.00 14.38
CA LEU A 103 -17.46 1.90 13.94
C LEU A 103 -18.85 1.22 13.92
N GLU A 104 -19.05 0.18 14.73
CA GLU A 104 -20.32 -0.55 14.82
C GLU A 104 -21.50 0.39 15.12
N GLY A 105 -22.61 0.19 14.43
CA GLY A 105 -23.86 0.92 14.64
C GLY A 105 -23.91 2.30 13.98
N ILE A 106 -22.82 2.78 13.34
CA ILE A 106 -22.83 4.04 12.56
C ILE A 106 -23.65 3.88 11.28
N TYR A 107 -23.53 2.73 10.61
CA TYR A 107 -24.21 2.46 9.36
C TYR A 107 -24.53 0.98 9.20
N MET A 108 -25.65 0.70 8.54
CA MET A 108 -26.08 -0.66 8.24
C MET A 108 -26.04 -0.86 6.72
N SER A 109 -25.29 -1.84 6.26
CA SER A 109 -25.24 -2.23 4.85
C SER A 109 -24.95 -3.73 4.68
N ARG A 110 -25.51 -4.32 3.61
CA ARG A 110 -25.22 -5.70 3.18
C ARG A 110 -24.00 -5.79 2.27
N LYS A 111 -23.51 -4.64 1.79
CA LYS A 111 -22.29 -4.48 1.00
C LYS A 111 -21.24 -3.76 1.82
N VAL A 112 -19.98 -4.04 1.54
CA VAL A 112 -18.88 -3.26 2.11
C VAL A 112 -19.08 -1.81 1.71
N PHE A 113 -18.99 -0.90 2.68
CA PHE A 113 -19.18 0.52 2.49
C PHE A 113 -17.83 1.23 2.57
N ARG A 114 -17.41 1.79 1.45
CA ARG A 114 -16.15 2.50 1.28
C ARG A 114 -16.41 3.99 1.33
N VAL A 115 -16.03 4.65 2.41
CA VAL A 115 -16.36 6.07 2.62
C VAL A 115 -15.81 7.00 1.51
N TRP A 116 -14.70 6.59 0.87
CA TRP A 116 -14.07 7.32 -0.24
C TRP A 116 -14.80 7.19 -1.58
N GLN A 117 -15.64 6.17 -1.73
CA GLN A 117 -16.30 5.81 -3.00
C GLN A 117 -17.84 5.91 -2.91
N ASP A 118 -18.41 5.33 -1.88
CA ASP A 118 -19.84 5.06 -1.81
C ASP A 118 -20.65 6.25 -1.32
N LYS A 119 -21.94 6.24 -1.67
CA LYS A 119 -22.94 7.13 -1.10
C LYS A 119 -23.83 6.32 -0.18
N LYS A 120 -24.25 6.92 0.93
CA LYS A 120 -25.19 6.28 1.86
C LYS A 120 -26.47 5.85 1.14
N GLU A 121 -26.71 4.55 1.11
CA GLU A 121 -27.96 3.96 0.62
C GLU A 121 -28.90 3.62 1.77
N ARG A 122 -30.20 3.52 1.49
CA ARG A 122 -31.16 3.00 2.47
C ARG A 122 -30.95 1.50 2.61
N TRP A 123 -30.96 1.03 3.85
CA TRP A 123 -31.01 -0.40 4.12
C TRP A 123 -32.27 -1.00 3.51
N VAL A 124 -32.09 -1.98 2.63
CA VAL A 124 -33.17 -2.81 2.10
C VAL A 124 -32.92 -4.23 2.60
N ASP A 125 -33.87 -4.75 3.36
CA ASP A 125 -33.82 -6.13 3.83
C ASP A 125 -34.28 -7.05 2.70
N SER A 126 -33.35 -7.61 1.93
CA SER A 126 -33.64 -8.64 0.94
C SER A 126 -33.42 -10.01 1.55
N SER A 127 -34.36 -10.94 1.34
CA SER A 127 -34.14 -12.36 1.66
C SER A 127 -33.07 -12.90 0.71
N VAL A 128 -31.91 -13.25 1.26
CA VAL A 128 -30.88 -14.00 0.54
C VAL A 128 -31.14 -15.48 0.83
N SER A 129 -31.20 -16.33 -0.18
CA SER A 129 -31.31 -17.78 0.00
C SER A 129 -29.94 -18.39 0.27
N THR A 130 -29.90 -19.51 0.98
CA THR A 130 -28.67 -20.31 1.11
C THR A 130 -28.15 -20.73 -0.27
N ASN A 131 -26.85 -20.58 -0.51
CA ASN A 131 -26.18 -21.02 -1.72
C ASN A 131 -25.77 -22.50 -1.60
N SER A 132 -26.65 -23.39 -2.06
CA SER A 132 -26.42 -24.84 -2.03
C SER A 132 -25.25 -25.29 -2.91
N ASP A 133 -25.01 -24.59 -4.03
CA ASP A 133 -23.93 -24.94 -4.96
C ASP A 133 -22.56 -24.68 -4.31
N LEU A 134 -22.44 -23.57 -3.58
CA LEU A 134 -21.23 -23.26 -2.82
C LEU A 134 -20.95 -24.27 -1.71
N LEU A 135 -21.97 -24.74 -0.99
CA LEU A 135 -21.79 -25.82 0.01
C LEU A 135 -21.24 -27.09 -0.63
N LYS A 136 -21.75 -27.45 -1.81
CA LYS A 136 -21.26 -28.60 -2.56
C LYS A 136 -19.80 -28.42 -2.98
N GLU A 137 -19.44 -27.25 -3.50
CA GLU A 137 -18.05 -26.95 -3.87
C GLU A 137 -17.09 -27.01 -2.69
N ILE A 138 -17.48 -26.46 -1.53
CA ILE A 138 -16.70 -26.55 -0.29
C ILE A 138 -16.49 -28.02 0.12
N ASN A 139 -17.52 -28.84 -0.06
CA ASN A 139 -17.47 -30.26 0.29
C ASN A 139 -16.64 -31.10 -0.70
N GLU A 140 -16.46 -30.63 -1.93
CA GLU A 140 -15.74 -31.34 -3.00
C GLU A 140 -14.29 -30.88 -3.15
N THR A 141 -13.94 -29.67 -2.72
CA THR A 141 -12.57 -29.14 -2.90
C THR A 141 -11.54 -29.86 -2.02
N THR A 142 -10.36 -30.06 -2.59
CA THR A 142 -9.15 -30.54 -1.89
C THR A 142 -8.06 -29.47 -1.80
N ASP A 143 -8.21 -28.37 -2.54
CA ASP A 143 -7.30 -27.22 -2.52
C ASP A 143 -8.01 -26.03 -1.89
N PHE A 144 -7.95 -25.95 -0.56
CA PHE A 144 -8.59 -24.88 0.20
C PHE A 144 -7.93 -23.52 -0.04
N ALA A 145 -6.63 -23.48 -0.33
CA ALA A 145 -5.93 -22.24 -0.64
C ALA A 145 -6.39 -21.68 -2.00
N GLY A 146 -6.38 -22.50 -3.05
CA GLY A 146 -6.90 -22.12 -4.37
C GLY A 146 -8.40 -21.81 -4.35
N PHE A 147 -9.16 -22.45 -3.45
CA PHE A 147 -10.57 -22.11 -3.22
C PHE A 147 -10.73 -20.68 -2.67
N PHE A 148 -9.94 -20.30 -1.65
CA PHE A 148 -9.99 -18.93 -1.10
C PHE A 148 -9.67 -17.87 -2.15
N GLU A 149 -8.66 -18.10 -2.99
CA GLU A 149 -8.30 -17.22 -4.11
C GLU A 149 -9.43 -17.11 -5.15
N SER A 150 -10.07 -18.24 -5.48
CA SER A 150 -11.17 -18.28 -6.46
C SER A 150 -12.42 -17.51 -6.01
N TYR A 151 -12.63 -17.41 -4.69
CA TYR A 151 -13.77 -16.72 -4.06
C TYR A 151 -13.40 -15.37 -3.44
N GLU A 152 -12.19 -14.84 -3.73
CA GLU A 152 -11.70 -13.60 -3.14
C GLU A 152 -12.69 -12.44 -3.33
N LYS A 153 -13.32 -12.35 -4.51
CA LYS A 153 -14.27 -11.29 -4.84
C LYS A 153 -15.51 -11.34 -3.93
N GLU A 154 -16.02 -12.52 -3.63
CA GLU A 154 -17.17 -12.73 -2.75
C GLU A 154 -16.82 -12.31 -1.31
N PHE A 155 -15.64 -12.69 -0.83
CA PHE A 155 -15.13 -12.26 0.47
C PHE A 155 -14.92 -10.75 0.55
N ARG A 156 -14.42 -10.10 -0.52
CA ARG A 156 -14.23 -8.64 -0.58
C ARG A 156 -15.55 -7.88 -0.64
N ASN A 157 -16.59 -8.43 -1.27
CA ASN A 157 -17.88 -7.76 -1.40
C ASN A 157 -18.79 -7.94 -0.17
N ARG A 158 -18.56 -8.98 0.63
CA ARG A 158 -19.31 -9.29 1.85
C ARG A 158 -18.71 -8.49 3.01
N PRO A 159 -19.50 -7.65 3.72
CA PRO A 159 -19.07 -7.11 5.00
C PRO A 159 -18.69 -8.20 5.99
N GLU A 160 -17.75 -7.93 6.87
CA GLU A 160 -17.44 -8.79 8.00
C GLU A 160 -18.69 -8.96 8.90
N ASP A 161 -19.31 -7.83 9.29
CA ASP A 161 -20.50 -7.78 10.14
C ASP A 161 -21.68 -7.12 9.39
N VAL A 162 -22.41 -7.94 8.62
CA VAL A 162 -23.53 -7.48 7.79
C VAL A 162 -24.61 -6.83 8.64
N GLY A 163 -24.98 -5.62 8.24
CA GLY A 163 -26.03 -4.85 8.90
C GLY A 163 -25.61 -4.19 10.22
N ARG A 164 -24.33 -4.24 10.62
CA ARG A 164 -23.86 -3.58 11.85
C ARG A 164 -22.58 -2.75 11.66
N CYS A 165 -21.60 -3.30 10.97
CA CYS A 165 -20.33 -2.60 10.70
C CYS A 165 -19.82 -2.93 9.28
N PRO A 166 -20.31 -2.23 8.25
CA PRO A 166 -20.00 -2.56 6.86
C PRO A 166 -18.66 -2.02 6.34
N PHE A 167 -17.79 -1.48 7.21
CA PHE A 167 -16.58 -0.75 6.78
C PHE A 167 -15.35 -1.65 6.57
N ALA A 168 -15.47 -2.93 6.87
CA ALA A 168 -14.45 -3.93 6.60
C ALA A 168 -15.08 -5.12 5.87
N SER A 169 -14.41 -5.63 4.84
CA SER A 169 -14.81 -6.84 4.15
C SER A 169 -14.51 -8.08 4.98
N LEU A 170 -15.18 -9.17 4.64
CA LEU A 170 -14.90 -10.49 5.18
C LEU A 170 -13.48 -10.93 4.79
N TYR A 171 -13.01 -10.55 3.60
CA TYR A 171 -11.62 -10.78 3.17
C TYR A 171 -10.62 -10.18 4.16
N THR A 172 -10.74 -8.88 4.46
CA THR A 172 -9.83 -8.19 5.38
C THR A 172 -9.87 -8.82 6.77
N HIS A 173 -11.05 -9.17 7.27
CA HIS A 173 -11.21 -9.89 8.54
C HIS A 173 -10.51 -11.25 8.55
N SER A 174 -10.68 -12.03 7.48
CA SER A 174 -10.05 -13.33 7.31
C SER A 174 -8.52 -13.24 7.29
N ILE A 175 -7.96 -12.27 6.56
CA ILE A 175 -6.51 -12.05 6.51
C ILE A 175 -5.98 -11.61 7.88
N LEU A 176 -6.68 -10.71 8.58
CA LEU A 176 -6.30 -10.31 9.94
C LEU A 176 -6.35 -11.48 10.91
N THR A 177 -7.38 -12.32 10.82
CA THR A 177 -7.50 -13.53 11.64
C THR A 177 -6.32 -14.48 11.41
N LYS A 178 -5.91 -14.65 10.15
CA LYS A 178 -4.72 -15.43 9.82
C LYS A 178 -3.45 -14.86 10.46
N TYR A 179 -3.21 -13.55 10.35
CA TYR A 179 -2.02 -12.93 10.94
C TYR A 179 -1.98 -13.05 12.47
N TRP A 180 -3.12 -12.88 13.14
CA TRP A 180 -3.22 -13.09 14.58
C TRP A 180 -3.02 -14.55 14.96
N TYR A 181 -3.59 -15.48 14.18
CA TYR A 181 -3.36 -16.91 14.39
C TYR A 181 -1.87 -17.27 14.26
N ASP A 182 -1.19 -16.80 13.22
CA ASP A 182 0.23 -17.04 12.98
C ASP A 182 1.08 -16.50 14.14
N PHE A 183 0.76 -15.30 14.65
CA PHE A 183 1.40 -14.73 15.83
C PHE A 183 1.21 -15.60 17.09
N LEU A 184 -0.03 -15.99 17.38
CA LEU A 184 -0.35 -16.79 18.57
C LEU A 184 0.31 -18.17 18.52
N MET A 185 0.32 -18.81 17.35
CA MET A 185 0.96 -20.11 17.15
C MET A 185 2.48 -20.03 17.25
N LYS A 186 3.10 -19.03 16.60
CA LYS A 186 4.55 -18.79 16.66
C LYS A 186 5.06 -18.53 18.07
N HIS A 187 4.24 -17.89 18.90
CA HIS A 187 4.60 -17.49 20.26
C HIS A 187 3.79 -18.21 21.34
N ALA A 188 3.28 -19.41 21.05
CA ALA A 188 2.43 -20.17 21.96
C ALA A 188 3.11 -20.44 23.32
N ASP A 189 4.42 -20.64 23.34
CA ASP A 189 5.18 -20.89 24.57
C ASP A 189 5.28 -19.61 25.42
N TYR A 190 5.49 -18.44 24.81
CA TYR A 190 5.46 -17.16 25.52
C TYR A 190 4.09 -16.93 26.16
N PHE A 191 3.01 -17.24 25.46
CA PHE A 191 1.65 -17.08 25.96
C PHE A 191 1.20 -18.23 26.88
N GLU A 192 2.05 -19.25 27.10
CA GLU A 192 1.73 -20.46 27.85
C GLU A 192 0.47 -21.18 27.36
N ILE A 193 0.24 -21.19 26.04
CA ILE A 193 -0.96 -21.81 25.44
C ILE A 193 -0.82 -23.34 25.51
N PRO A 194 -1.69 -24.06 26.24
CA PRO A 194 -1.66 -25.52 26.29
C PRO A 194 -1.81 -26.17 24.91
N LYS A 195 -1.46 -27.46 24.80
CA LYS A 195 -1.74 -28.23 23.58
C LYS A 195 -3.21 -28.63 23.45
N GLU A 196 -3.90 -28.76 24.58
CA GLU A 196 -5.29 -29.19 24.67
C GLU A 196 -5.99 -28.49 25.85
N PHE A 197 -7.27 -28.20 25.69
CA PHE A 197 -8.15 -27.63 26.70
C PHE A 197 -9.31 -28.60 26.96
N LYS A 198 -9.48 -28.99 28.22
CA LYS A 198 -10.47 -30.00 28.64
C LYS A 198 -11.89 -29.45 28.69
N ASP A 199 -12.02 -28.19 29.06
CA ASP A 199 -13.31 -27.53 29.29
C ASP A 199 -13.19 -26.02 29.06
N ARG A 200 -14.35 -25.35 29.17
CA ARG A 200 -14.48 -23.89 29.01
C ARG A 200 -13.71 -23.10 30.06
N THR A 201 -13.64 -23.58 31.29
CA THR A 201 -12.93 -22.90 32.38
C THR A 201 -11.44 -22.80 32.06
N ALA A 202 -10.83 -23.90 31.60
CA ALA A 202 -9.44 -23.91 31.15
C ALA A 202 -9.19 -22.94 29.98
N THR A 203 -10.13 -22.86 29.03
CA THR A 203 -10.09 -21.89 27.91
C THR A 203 -10.14 -20.44 28.40
N GLU A 204 -11.04 -20.12 29.32
CA GLU A 204 -11.22 -18.77 29.87
C GLU A 204 -10.00 -18.33 30.71
N GLU A 205 -9.44 -19.24 31.52
CA GLU A 205 -8.21 -18.99 32.27
C GLU A 205 -7.01 -18.70 31.37
N ALA A 206 -6.81 -19.52 30.33
CA ALA A 206 -5.73 -19.31 29.37
C ALA A 206 -5.91 -18.01 28.58
N ARG A 207 -7.16 -17.67 28.20
CA ARG A 207 -7.48 -16.39 27.56
C ARG A 207 -7.15 -15.21 28.46
N ALA A 208 -7.48 -15.28 29.75
CA ALA A 208 -7.16 -14.22 30.71
C ALA A 208 -5.64 -14.03 30.85
N LYS A 209 -4.87 -15.12 30.97
CA LYS A 209 -3.40 -15.07 31.01
C LYS A 209 -2.78 -14.52 29.72
N LEU A 210 -3.30 -14.93 28.57
CA LEU A 210 -2.86 -14.44 27.27
C LEU A 210 -3.11 -12.94 27.13
N ASN A 211 -4.30 -12.48 27.54
CA ASN A 211 -4.69 -11.08 27.44
C ASN A 211 -3.88 -10.15 28.35
N SER A 212 -3.34 -10.64 29.46
CA SER A 212 -2.55 -9.83 30.40
C SER A 212 -1.06 -9.75 30.05
N LYS A 213 -0.57 -10.60 29.13
CA LYS A 213 0.85 -10.61 28.76
C LYS A 213 1.20 -9.41 27.87
N PRO A 214 2.31 -8.71 28.17
CA PRO A 214 2.72 -7.55 27.40
C PRO A 214 3.22 -7.94 26.01
N ILE A 215 2.97 -7.08 25.04
CA ILE A 215 3.45 -7.16 23.66
C ILE A 215 3.93 -5.78 23.21
N TYR A 216 4.75 -5.75 22.17
CA TYR A 216 5.06 -4.52 21.44
C TYR A 216 4.29 -4.48 20.13
N LEU A 217 3.68 -3.32 19.87
CA LEU A 217 3.24 -2.89 18.55
C LEU A 217 4.32 -2.00 17.96
N VAL A 218 4.83 -2.37 16.78
CA VAL A 218 5.91 -1.62 16.14
C VAL A 218 5.48 -1.22 14.74
N TYR A 219 5.25 0.08 14.57
CA TYR A 219 5.10 0.67 13.26
C TYR A 219 6.48 1.17 12.80
N ALA A 220 6.95 0.69 11.66
CA ALA A 220 8.28 0.97 11.14
C ALA A 220 8.21 1.44 9.68
N LYS A 221 9.02 2.44 9.34
CA LYS A 221 9.24 2.94 7.98
C LYS A 221 10.71 2.77 7.64
N ILE A 222 11.01 2.04 6.58
CA ILE A 222 12.39 1.88 6.11
C ILE A 222 12.70 2.97 5.09
N LYS A 223 13.84 3.65 5.29
CA LYS A 223 14.28 4.76 4.44
C LYS A 223 15.72 4.58 4.04
N SER A 224 16.10 5.26 2.96
CA SER A 224 17.49 5.37 2.50
C SER A 224 17.91 6.84 2.53
N GLU A 225 19.05 7.13 3.17
CA GLU A 225 19.72 8.44 3.03
C GLU A 225 20.65 8.49 1.83
N THR A 226 20.79 7.37 1.11
CA THR A 226 21.63 7.33 -0.09
C THR A 226 21.00 8.22 -1.14
N LEU A 227 21.77 9.20 -1.63
CA LEU A 227 21.32 10.06 -2.72
C LEU A 227 21.12 9.20 -3.98
N LEU A 228 19.91 9.20 -4.53
CA LEU A 228 19.60 8.51 -5.79
C LEU A 228 20.09 9.36 -6.96
N VAL A 229 21.41 9.40 -7.16
CA VAL A 229 22.05 10.26 -8.16
C VAL A 229 21.72 9.77 -9.57
N ARG A 230 21.61 8.45 -9.73
CA ARG A 230 21.38 7.78 -11.02
C ARG A 230 20.09 6.98 -10.95
N LEU A 231 19.50 6.77 -12.13
CA LEU A 231 18.34 5.89 -12.24
C LEU A 231 18.60 4.50 -11.66
N LYS A 232 19.79 3.92 -11.89
CA LYS A 232 20.18 2.62 -11.31
C LYS A 232 20.15 2.58 -9.77
N ASP A 233 20.26 3.74 -9.10
CA ASP A 233 20.24 3.81 -7.64
C ASP A 233 18.84 3.54 -7.07
N THR A 234 17.78 3.68 -7.88
CA THR A 234 16.40 3.36 -7.47
C THR A 234 16.20 1.87 -7.16
N TYR A 235 17.13 1.00 -7.56
CA TYR A 235 17.16 -0.38 -7.08
C TYR A 235 17.14 -0.47 -5.56
N LEU A 236 17.75 0.50 -4.85
CA LEU A 236 17.64 0.59 -3.40
C LEU A 236 16.18 0.60 -2.92
N LEU A 237 15.32 1.37 -3.59
CA LEU A 237 13.89 1.45 -3.27
C LEU A 237 13.20 0.10 -3.43
N THR A 238 13.56 -0.66 -4.48
CA THR A 238 12.99 -2.00 -4.71
C THR A 238 13.40 -3.01 -3.63
N THR A 239 14.55 -2.82 -2.99
CA THR A 239 15.05 -3.72 -1.94
C THR A 239 14.60 -3.37 -0.53
N LEU A 240 13.98 -2.19 -0.34
CA LEU A 240 13.55 -1.70 0.98
C LEU A 240 12.62 -2.70 1.67
N LYS A 241 11.60 -3.17 0.95
CA LYS A 241 10.59 -4.09 1.49
C LYS A 241 11.20 -5.40 1.96
N ASP A 242 12.04 -6.03 1.12
CA ASP A 242 12.72 -7.28 1.47
C ASP A 242 13.60 -7.10 2.70
N LYS A 243 14.30 -5.96 2.77
CA LYS A 243 15.17 -5.66 3.91
C LYS A 243 14.38 -5.44 5.21
N LEU A 244 13.25 -4.76 5.14
CA LEU A 244 12.34 -4.61 6.29
C LEU A 244 11.79 -5.97 6.74
N GLY A 245 11.40 -6.84 5.79
CA GLY A 245 10.97 -8.21 6.08
C GLY A 245 12.05 -9.05 6.78
N ASP A 246 13.31 -8.92 6.35
CA ASP A 246 14.45 -9.57 7.02
C ASP A 246 14.63 -9.08 8.47
N VAL A 247 14.55 -7.77 8.70
CA VAL A 247 14.64 -7.18 10.05
C VAL A 247 13.54 -7.73 10.96
N ILE A 248 12.29 -7.72 10.49
CA ILE A 248 11.13 -8.22 11.24
C ILE A 248 11.29 -9.70 11.57
N ARG A 249 11.76 -10.51 10.62
CA ARG A 249 12.00 -11.93 10.81
C ARG A 249 13.05 -12.19 11.90
N VAL A 250 14.14 -11.42 11.90
CA VAL A 250 15.24 -11.57 12.87
C VAL A 250 14.80 -11.21 14.29
N VAL A 251 14.03 -10.14 14.46
CA VAL A 251 13.50 -9.76 15.79
C VAL A 251 12.35 -10.65 16.25
N GLY A 252 11.99 -11.66 15.47
CA GLY A 252 10.91 -12.59 15.78
C GLY A 252 9.51 -11.97 15.63
N GLY A 253 9.37 -10.82 14.98
CA GLY A 253 8.09 -10.15 14.77
C GLY A 253 7.16 -10.96 13.85
N THR A 254 5.86 -10.77 14.04
CA THR A 254 4.82 -11.21 13.10
C THR A 254 4.23 -9.99 12.43
N LEU A 255 4.25 -9.99 11.10
CA LEU A 255 3.64 -8.98 10.27
C LEU A 255 2.13 -8.99 10.48
N ILE A 256 1.56 -7.83 10.81
CA ILE A 256 0.10 -7.66 10.82
C ILE A 256 -0.33 -6.77 9.65
N TYR A 257 0.53 -5.86 9.21
CA TYR A 257 0.27 -4.95 8.08
C TYR A 257 1.52 -4.69 7.27
N ASP A 258 1.39 -4.77 5.95
CA ASP A 258 2.50 -4.63 5.00
C ASP A 258 2.17 -3.59 3.93
N LEU A 259 2.92 -2.48 3.97
CA LEU A 259 2.98 -1.47 2.92
C LEU A 259 4.37 -1.49 2.28
N GLN A 260 4.51 -0.83 1.13
CA GLN A 260 5.75 -0.87 0.35
C GLN A 260 7.00 -0.41 1.12
N GLU A 261 6.87 0.64 1.94
CA GLU A 261 7.98 1.21 2.74
C GLU A 261 7.66 1.26 4.24
N GLU A 262 6.44 0.87 4.63
CA GLU A 262 5.93 0.98 5.99
C GLU A 262 5.32 -0.35 6.42
N THR A 263 5.38 -0.67 7.70
CA THR A 263 4.87 -1.94 8.20
C THR A 263 4.47 -1.81 9.66
N LEU A 264 3.35 -2.42 10.05
CA LEU A 264 3.09 -2.73 11.45
C LEU A 264 3.32 -4.23 11.67
N PHE A 265 4.21 -4.52 12.60
CA PHE A 265 4.44 -5.85 13.11
C PHE A 265 4.31 -5.87 14.63
N ILE A 266 4.07 -7.07 15.16
CA ILE A 266 3.91 -7.29 16.59
C ILE A 266 4.93 -8.31 17.07
N LEU A 267 5.34 -8.16 18.31
CA LEU A 267 6.22 -9.12 18.96
C LEU A 267 5.87 -9.24 20.44
N PRO A 268 6.11 -10.41 21.06
CA PRO A 268 6.00 -10.51 22.50
C PRO A 268 7.09 -9.66 23.18
N LYS A 269 6.78 -9.07 24.35
CA LYS A 269 7.77 -8.35 25.14
C LYS A 269 8.68 -9.34 25.88
N LEU A 270 9.61 -9.94 25.13
CA LEU A 270 10.64 -10.84 25.66
C LEU A 270 11.85 -10.09 26.21
N TYR A 271 12.12 -8.91 25.65
CA TYR A 271 13.30 -8.09 25.96
C TYR A 271 12.87 -6.64 26.11
N GLU A 272 13.67 -5.88 26.85
CA GLU A 272 13.54 -4.42 26.88
C GLU A 272 13.75 -3.79 25.51
N GLU A 273 13.11 -2.64 25.30
CA GLU A 273 13.09 -1.95 24.01
C GLU A 273 14.49 -1.65 23.45
N ASN A 274 15.47 -1.34 24.30
CA ASN A 274 16.85 -1.07 23.87
C ASN A 274 17.51 -2.29 23.20
N HIS A 275 17.24 -3.50 23.68
CA HIS A 275 17.77 -4.71 23.05
C HIS A 275 17.13 -4.97 21.68
N LEU A 276 15.83 -4.68 21.55
CA LEU A 276 15.14 -4.74 20.26
C LEU A 276 15.78 -3.78 19.26
N ILE A 277 16.06 -2.54 19.69
CA ILE A 277 16.76 -1.53 18.88
C ILE A 277 18.13 -2.06 18.46
N GLU A 278 18.94 -2.57 19.39
CA GLU A 278 20.29 -3.10 19.08
C GLU A 278 20.24 -4.21 18.03
N TRP A 279 19.31 -5.16 18.14
CA TRP A 279 19.13 -6.21 17.13
C TRP A 279 18.74 -5.66 15.77
N ILE A 280 17.86 -4.66 15.74
CA ILE A 280 17.48 -3.99 14.51
C ILE A 280 18.71 -3.30 13.89
N GLN A 281 19.51 -2.58 14.69
CA GLN A 281 20.72 -1.91 14.23
C GLN A 281 21.71 -2.89 13.59
N ASP A 282 21.85 -4.09 14.15
CA ASP A 282 22.73 -5.15 13.63
C ASP A 282 22.25 -5.69 12.28
N GLN A 283 20.97 -5.54 11.95
CA GLN A 283 20.43 -5.94 10.65
C GLN A 283 20.54 -4.83 9.60
N LEU A 284 20.65 -3.57 10.00
CA LEU A 284 20.72 -2.45 9.06
C LEU A 284 22.08 -2.36 8.39
N THR A 285 22.09 -1.78 7.19
CA THR A 285 23.31 -1.51 6.42
C THR A 285 23.46 -0.01 6.21
N THR A 286 24.65 0.43 5.77
CA THR A 286 24.96 1.86 5.56
C THR A 286 24.01 2.60 4.62
N THR A 287 23.19 1.88 3.85
CA THR A 287 22.24 2.44 2.88
C THR A 287 20.84 2.63 3.44
N HIS A 288 20.51 2.05 4.60
CA HIS A 288 19.16 2.02 5.14
C HIS A 288 19.11 2.47 6.60
N PHE A 289 18.01 3.07 7.00
CA PHE A 289 17.67 3.31 8.40
C PHE A 289 16.17 3.08 8.60
N LEU A 290 15.75 2.91 9.84
CA LEU A 290 14.35 2.73 10.20
C LEU A 290 13.87 3.89 11.04
N GLU A 291 12.75 4.47 10.65
CA GLU A 291 11.95 5.28 11.56
C GLU A 291 10.89 4.41 12.19
N MET A 292 10.67 4.54 13.49
CA MET A 292 9.75 3.65 14.19
C MET A 292 9.07 4.29 15.39
N THR A 293 7.86 3.79 15.64
CA THR A 293 7.08 4.04 16.84
C THR A 293 6.79 2.70 17.49
N ILE A 294 7.22 2.53 18.74
CA ILE A 294 7.09 1.31 19.51
C ILE A 294 6.14 1.59 20.68
N LYS A 295 5.06 0.81 20.77
CA LYS A 295 4.10 0.91 21.87
C LYS A 295 3.98 -0.42 22.59
N GLU A 296 4.23 -0.39 23.89
CA GLU A 296 3.91 -1.50 24.78
C GLU A 296 2.42 -1.52 25.07
N THR A 297 1.81 -2.70 24.96
CA THR A 297 0.39 -2.89 25.27
C THR A 297 0.13 -4.34 25.69
N THR A 298 -1.13 -4.67 25.96
CA THR A 298 -1.59 -6.04 26.15
C THR A 298 -2.69 -6.36 25.12
N LEU A 299 -3.15 -7.62 25.06
CA LEU A 299 -4.27 -8.02 24.20
C LEU A 299 -5.64 -7.78 24.86
N GLU A 300 -5.65 -7.06 25.98
CA GLU A 300 -6.87 -6.59 26.64
C GLU A 300 -7.56 -5.51 25.80
N LYS A 301 -8.89 -5.60 25.69
CA LYS A 301 -9.68 -4.87 24.68
C LYS A 301 -9.43 -3.36 24.72
N ASP A 302 -9.47 -2.75 25.90
CA ASP A 302 -9.45 -1.30 26.03
C ASP A 302 -8.03 -0.75 25.83
N LEU A 303 -7.02 -1.41 26.40
CA LEU A 303 -5.61 -1.01 26.27
C LEU A 303 -5.05 -1.23 24.85
N PHE A 304 -5.44 -2.31 24.18
CA PHE A 304 -4.95 -2.66 22.86
C PHE A 304 -5.28 -1.58 21.81
N LEU A 305 -6.51 -1.05 21.87
CA LEU A 305 -7.06 -0.16 20.86
C LEU A 305 -6.60 1.30 20.98
N ASP A 306 -6.24 1.75 22.19
CA ASP A 306 -5.75 3.11 22.44
C ASP A 306 -4.39 3.32 21.78
N ASN A 307 -3.46 2.39 22.01
CA ASN A 307 -2.10 2.46 21.50
C ASN A 307 -2.01 2.38 19.97
N LEU A 308 -2.93 1.63 19.35
CA LEU A 308 -2.98 1.42 17.90
C LEU A 308 -3.01 2.74 17.12
N SER A 309 -3.76 3.71 17.63
CA SER A 309 -3.92 5.01 16.97
C SER A 309 -2.69 5.90 17.05
N SER A 310 -1.97 5.82 18.16
CA SER A 310 -0.74 6.59 18.38
C SER A 310 0.44 6.13 17.53
N LEU A 311 0.35 4.94 16.92
CA LEU A 311 1.43 4.36 16.10
C LEU A 311 1.67 5.14 14.80
N PHE A 312 0.63 5.69 14.20
CA PHE A 312 0.68 6.28 12.85
C PHE A 312 1.08 7.76 12.83
N GLY A 313 1.46 8.33 13.97
CA GLY A 313 1.94 9.71 14.07
C GLY A 313 3.38 9.90 13.57
N GLU A 314 4.00 11.01 13.96
CA GLU A 314 5.43 11.21 13.78
C GLU A 314 6.22 10.08 14.47
N SER A 315 7.23 9.56 13.77
CA SER A 315 8.06 8.48 14.26
C SER A 315 8.78 8.90 15.54
N GLU A 316 8.63 8.12 16.61
CA GLU A 316 9.24 8.45 17.91
C GLU A 316 10.75 8.24 17.92
N LYS A 317 11.25 7.36 17.05
CA LYS A 317 12.65 6.96 17.00
C LYS A 317 13.14 6.83 15.56
N ALA A 318 14.43 7.10 15.39
CA ALA A 318 15.18 6.77 14.18
C ALA A 318 16.35 5.86 14.56
N VAL A 319 16.36 4.66 13.98
CA VAL A 319 17.34 3.60 14.23
C VAL A 319 18.27 3.50 13.02
N TYR A 320 19.53 3.82 13.25
CA TYR A 320 20.59 3.79 12.25
C TYR A 320 21.46 2.54 12.39
N PRO A 321 22.08 2.04 11.31
CA PRO A 321 23.05 0.94 11.38
C PRO A 321 24.19 1.30 12.33
N LYS A 322 24.80 0.28 12.93
CA LYS A 322 26.09 0.47 13.62
C LYS A 322 27.15 0.83 12.59
N LEU A 323 27.77 2.00 12.76
CA LEU A 323 28.85 2.49 11.93
C LEU A 323 30.14 2.50 12.74
N ASP A 324 31.28 2.44 12.05
CA ASP A 324 32.58 2.59 12.69
C ASP A 324 32.72 4.00 13.30
N ASP A 325 33.23 4.08 14.53
CA ASP A 325 33.46 5.37 15.21
C ASP A 325 34.50 6.23 14.47
N GLU A 326 35.49 5.59 13.85
CA GLU A 326 36.52 6.23 13.03
C GLU A 326 36.73 5.48 11.72
N ILE A 327 36.70 6.20 10.60
CA ILE A 327 37.01 5.65 9.27
C ILE A 327 38.45 6.01 8.92
N CYS A 328 39.36 5.05 9.02
CA CYS A 328 40.77 5.23 8.70
C CYS A 328 41.18 4.58 7.37
N VAL A 329 42.25 5.11 6.75
CA VAL A 329 42.89 4.51 5.57
C VAL A 329 43.34 3.08 5.89
N ASP A 330 42.99 2.13 5.04
CA ASP A 330 43.67 0.85 5.00
C ASP A 330 44.96 0.97 4.20
N PRO A 331 46.14 0.76 4.79
CA PRO A 331 47.36 0.71 3.99
C PRO A 331 47.38 -0.49 3.03
N THR A 332 46.60 -1.54 3.31
CA THR A 332 46.59 -2.80 2.53
C THR A 332 45.54 -2.83 1.42
N ASN A 333 44.50 -1.99 1.48
CA ASN A 333 43.42 -1.95 0.50
C ASN A 333 43.59 -0.76 -0.47
N GLU A 334 43.69 -1.03 -1.77
CA GLU A 334 43.88 0.03 -2.77
C GLU A 334 42.73 1.04 -2.83
N ALA A 335 41.47 0.57 -2.71
CA ALA A 335 40.31 1.46 -2.72
C ALA A 335 40.39 2.45 -1.56
N SER A 336 40.66 1.95 -0.35
CA SER A 336 40.77 2.78 0.86
C SER A 336 41.91 3.80 0.81
N ARG A 337 43.03 3.48 0.13
CA ARG A 337 44.13 4.43 -0.08
C ARG A 337 43.77 5.56 -1.04
N LYS A 338 42.92 5.30 -2.03
CA LYS A 338 42.51 6.29 -3.04
C LYS A 338 41.32 7.13 -2.58
N ALA A 339 40.37 6.51 -1.87
CA ALA A 339 39.27 7.18 -1.22
C ALA A 339 39.02 6.52 0.15
N ILE A 340 39.10 7.30 1.22
CA ILE A 340 38.94 6.77 2.58
C ILE A 340 37.51 6.28 2.79
N ILE A 341 36.54 7.02 2.25
CA ILE A 341 35.10 6.82 2.45
C ILE A 341 34.46 6.37 1.13
N CYS A 342 33.45 5.53 1.22
CA CYS A 342 32.62 5.05 0.12
C CYS A 342 31.94 6.21 -0.62
N ASP A 343 32.14 6.28 -1.93
CA ASP A 343 31.59 7.30 -2.82
C ASP A 343 30.05 7.34 -2.83
N LEU A 344 29.39 6.20 -2.59
CA LEU A 344 27.93 6.08 -2.68
C LEU A 344 27.23 6.41 -1.35
N CYS A 345 27.56 5.71 -0.26
CA CYS A 345 26.86 5.90 1.02
C CYS A 345 27.45 7.00 1.88
N GLN A 346 28.72 7.38 1.66
CA GLN A 346 29.43 8.39 2.46
C GLN A 346 29.49 8.08 3.97
N LYS A 347 29.32 6.81 4.36
CA LYS A 347 29.15 6.37 5.76
C LYS A 347 30.06 5.22 6.18
N ALA A 348 30.77 4.61 5.24
CA ALA A 348 31.65 3.48 5.50
C ALA A 348 32.94 3.63 4.71
N LYS A 349 33.96 2.91 5.14
CA LYS A 349 35.25 2.83 4.45
C LYS A 349 35.09 2.28 3.03
N ALA A 350 35.83 2.84 2.07
CA ALA A 350 35.90 2.22 0.74
C ALA A 350 36.79 0.97 0.79
N THR A 351 36.27 -0.16 0.30
CA THR A 351 36.94 -1.46 0.31
C THR A 351 37.04 -2.07 -1.08
N GLN A 352 36.23 -1.62 -2.02
CA GLN A 352 36.14 -2.13 -3.39
C GLN A 352 36.33 -1.02 -4.41
N ILE A 353 36.89 -1.38 -5.56
CA ILE A 353 37.02 -0.50 -6.72
C ILE A 353 36.00 -0.97 -7.76
N PHE A 354 35.06 -0.10 -8.12
CA PHE A 354 34.11 -0.35 -9.20
C PHE A 354 34.53 0.45 -10.44
N GLU A 355 35.13 -0.25 -11.41
CA GLU A 355 35.58 0.37 -12.66
C GLU A 355 34.45 0.48 -13.69
N ARG A 356 34.40 1.62 -14.38
CA ARG A 356 33.56 1.84 -15.57
C ARG A 356 34.43 2.39 -16.68
N GLU A 357 33.90 2.39 -17.90
CA GLU A 357 34.61 2.86 -19.10
C GLU A 357 35.26 4.25 -18.97
N LYS A 358 34.71 5.16 -18.14
CA LYS A 358 35.20 6.54 -17.99
C LYS A 358 35.37 7.01 -16.55
N THR A 359 34.98 6.22 -15.56
CA THR A 359 34.96 6.64 -14.15
C THR A 359 35.25 5.46 -13.25
N THR A 360 35.94 5.70 -12.15
CA THR A 360 36.17 4.72 -11.09
C THR A 360 35.41 5.17 -9.85
N GLU A 361 34.67 4.27 -9.22
CA GLU A 361 34.01 4.51 -7.94
C GLU A 361 34.69 3.67 -6.86
N TYR A 362 34.91 4.24 -5.69
CA TYR A 362 35.47 3.56 -4.53
C TYR A 362 34.35 3.31 -3.53
N LEU A 363 33.97 2.05 -3.35
CA LEU A 363 32.74 1.68 -2.66
C LEU A 363 33.03 0.80 -1.45
N CYS A 364 32.17 0.83 -0.43
CA CYS A 364 32.13 -0.23 0.58
C CYS A 364 31.50 -1.49 -0.01
N ASP A 365 31.71 -2.65 0.64
CA ASP A 365 31.21 -3.94 0.14
C ASP A 365 29.69 -3.95 -0.11
N VAL A 366 28.92 -3.30 0.76
CA VAL A 366 27.46 -3.18 0.62
C VAL A 366 27.08 -2.43 -0.65
N CYS A 367 27.67 -1.24 -0.86
CA CYS A 367 27.40 -0.41 -2.02
C CYS A 367 27.94 -1.03 -3.31
N TYR A 368 29.06 -1.75 -3.25
CA TYR A 368 29.60 -2.49 -4.38
C TYR A 368 28.64 -3.60 -4.82
N LYS A 369 28.14 -4.42 -3.88
CA LYS A 369 27.16 -5.46 -4.18
C LYS A 369 25.89 -4.89 -4.81
N LEU A 370 25.37 -3.78 -4.27
CA LEU A 370 24.23 -3.07 -4.85
C LEU A 370 24.50 -2.62 -6.30
N ARG A 371 25.72 -2.13 -6.58
CA ARG A 371 26.12 -1.74 -7.94
C ARG A 371 26.19 -2.91 -8.90
N GLU A 372 26.65 -4.08 -8.45
CA GLU A 372 26.69 -5.29 -9.26
C GLU A 372 25.30 -5.85 -9.54
N THR A 373 24.44 -5.94 -8.51
CA THR A 373 23.12 -6.60 -8.62
C THR A 373 22.06 -5.74 -9.28
N ALA A 374 22.14 -4.41 -9.14
CA ALA A 374 21.10 -3.53 -9.65
C ALA A 374 20.96 -3.68 -11.19
N PRO A 375 19.72 -3.79 -11.70
CA PRO A 375 19.48 -3.97 -13.13
C PRO A 375 19.99 -2.76 -13.91
N ARG A 376 20.35 -3.00 -15.18
CA ARG A 376 20.59 -1.92 -16.12
C ARG A 376 19.24 -1.49 -16.69
N HIS A 377 18.81 -0.27 -16.37
CA HIS A 377 17.67 0.39 -17.03
C HIS A 377 18.04 0.74 -18.48
N SER A 378 18.03 -0.27 -19.35
CA SER A 378 18.63 -0.22 -20.68
C SER A 378 17.83 0.60 -21.68
N ASN A 379 16.53 0.81 -21.44
CA ASN A 379 15.68 1.51 -22.40
C ASN A 379 16.06 2.98 -22.45
N LEU A 380 16.20 3.63 -21.27
CA LEU A 380 16.56 5.04 -21.17
C LEU A 380 17.86 5.40 -21.91
N ALA A 381 18.86 4.49 -21.91
CA ALA A 381 20.13 4.72 -22.60
C ALA A 381 19.99 4.88 -24.12
N ASN A 382 18.92 4.32 -24.70
CA ASN A 382 18.64 4.37 -26.13
C ASN A 382 17.62 5.47 -26.50
N TRP A 383 17.04 6.15 -25.51
CA TRP A 383 16.04 7.18 -25.74
C TRP A 383 16.68 8.43 -26.36
N LYS A 384 15.92 9.05 -27.24
CA LYS A 384 16.22 10.37 -27.82
C LYS A 384 15.08 11.32 -27.49
N GLY A 385 15.41 12.58 -27.27
CA GLY A 385 14.44 13.63 -26.98
C GLY A 385 14.13 13.76 -25.49
N MET A 386 12.85 13.74 -25.14
CA MET A 386 12.38 14.04 -23.79
C MET A 386 11.98 12.80 -23.00
N VAL A 387 12.18 12.91 -21.68
CA VAL A 387 11.74 11.94 -20.69
C VAL A 387 10.78 12.60 -19.71
N CYS A 388 9.76 11.85 -19.29
CA CYS A 388 8.85 12.22 -18.21
C CYS A 388 8.98 11.20 -17.08
N LEU A 389 9.42 11.64 -15.91
CA LEU A 389 9.33 10.87 -14.68
C LEU A 389 7.94 11.06 -14.08
N VAL A 390 7.28 9.96 -13.74
CA VAL A 390 5.95 9.92 -13.13
C VAL A 390 6.09 9.33 -11.73
N GLU A 391 5.61 10.06 -10.73
CA GLU A 391 5.53 9.60 -9.35
C GLU A 391 4.10 9.79 -8.81
N ILE A 392 3.60 8.77 -8.13
CA ILE A 392 2.38 8.83 -7.33
C ILE A 392 2.76 8.58 -5.87
N SER A 393 2.33 9.43 -4.95
CA SER A 393 2.57 9.22 -3.51
C SER A 393 1.29 9.31 -2.71
N LEU A 394 1.23 8.61 -1.58
CA LEU A 394 0.13 8.60 -0.64
C LEU A 394 0.61 9.14 0.70
N ASP A 395 -0.16 10.05 1.30
CA ASP A 395 0.03 10.55 2.65
C ASP A 395 -1.00 9.89 3.58
N ILE A 396 -0.54 8.98 4.45
CA ILE A 396 -1.42 8.23 5.37
C ILE A 396 -2.01 9.16 6.43
N GLU A 397 -1.26 10.15 6.92
CA GLU A 397 -1.76 11.05 7.95
C GLU A 397 -2.89 11.92 7.40
N GLU A 398 -2.71 12.44 6.18
CA GLU A 398 -3.74 13.19 5.48
C GLU A 398 -4.94 12.33 5.09
N LEU A 399 -4.70 11.08 4.67
CA LEU A 399 -5.75 10.09 4.42
C LEU A 399 -6.64 9.94 5.66
N LEU A 400 -6.06 9.72 6.84
CA LEU A 400 -6.83 9.54 8.07
C LEU A 400 -7.65 10.78 8.43
N LYS A 401 -7.11 11.99 8.23
CA LYS A 401 -7.85 13.25 8.42
C LYS A 401 -9.01 13.39 7.45
N ILE A 402 -8.80 13.08 6.17
CA ILE A 402 -9.82 13.13 5.12
C ILE A 402 -10.92 12.09 5.38
N LEU A 403 -10.55 10.86 5.77
CA LEU A 403 -11.50 9.82 6.17
C LEU A 403 -12.37 10.31 7.33
N SER A 404 -11.79 10.89 8.38
CA SER A 404 -12.54 11.47 9.50
C SER A 404 -13.51 12.55 9.09
N SER A 405 -13.06 13.53 8.30
CA SER A 405 -13.95 14.55 7.76
C SER A 405 -15.10 13.93 6.97
N GLU A 406 -14.82 12.94 6.13
CA GLU A 406 -15.81 12.33 5.25
C GLU A 406 -16.79 11.43 6.00
N PHE A 407 -16.35 10.64 6.98
CA PHE A 407 -17.22 9.89 7.89
C PHE A 407 -18.16 10.81 8.65
N ASN A 408 -17.62 11.84 9.31
CA ASN A 408 -18.39 12.83 10.04
C ASN A 408 -19.44 13.51 9.14
N ARG A 409 -19.04 13.91 7.93
CA ARG A 409 -19.93 14.53 6.94
C ARG A 409 -21.03 13.59 6.45
N GLN A 410 -20.71 12.35 6.08
CA GLN A 410 -21.68 11.41 5.51
C GLN A 410 -22.67 10.88 6.55
N PHE A 411 -22.24 10.75 7.81
CA PHE A 411 -23.05 10.19 8.88
C PHE A 411 -23.63 11.26 9.83
N GLY A 412 -23.32 12.54 9.61
CA GLY A 412 -23.83 13.65 10.44
C GLY A 412 -23.28 13.61 11.87
N ARG A 413 -22.02 13.21 12.01
CA ARG A 413 -21.29 13.07 13.27
C ARG A 413 -20.14 14.08 13.33
N ASN A 414 -19.56 14.29 14.50
CA ASN A 414 -18.38 15.14 14.71
C ASN A 414 -17.36 14.50 15.67
N ASP A 415 -17.58 13.24 16.06
CA ASP A 415 -16.84 12.54 17.09
C ASP A 415 -15.97 11.40 16.54
N ILE A 416 -16.05 11.13 15.23
CA ILE A 416 -15.20 10.12 14.58
C ILE A 416 -13.84 10.77 14.30
N GLU A 417 -12.79 10.25 14.91
CA GLU A 417 -11.42 10.73 14.81
C GLU A 417 -10.54 9.73 14.02
N PRO A 418 -9.36 10.15 13.51
CA PRO A 418 -8.35 9.27 12.90
C PRO A 418 -8.10 7.95 13.65
N LYS A 419 -8.12 8.00 14.99
CA LYS A 419 -7.92 6.83 15.85
C LYS A 419 -8.99 5.75 15.72
N ASP A 420 -10.17 6.10 15.21
CA ASP A 420 -11.33 5.22 15.17
C ASP A 420 -11.36 4.31 13.95
N PHE A 421 -10.61 4.63 12.88
CA PHE A 421 -10.65 3.84 11.65
C PHE A 421 -10.03 2.44 11.80
N GLY A 422 -9.26 2.23 12.87
CA GLY A 422 -8.44 1.03 13.02
C GLY A 422 -7.59 0.81 11.77
N PHE A 423 -7.05 -0.39 11.64
CA PHE A 423 -6.31 -0.74 10.44
C PHE A 423 -7.19 -1.32 9.33
N SER A 424 -8.35 -1.90 9.66
CA SER A 424 -9.19 -2.57 8.66
C SER A 424 -9.64 -1.60 7.57
N ILE A 425 -10.08 -0.40 7.94
CA ILE A 425 -10.54 0.61 6.99
C ILE A 425 -9.37 1.17 6.17
N VAL A 426 -8.20 1.34 6.80
CA VAL A 426 -6.97 1.76 6.12
C VAL A 426 -6.53 0.70 5.12
N TYR A 427 -6.58 -0.58 5.49
CA TYR A 427 -6.26 -1.69 4.60
C TYR A 427 -7.21 -1.77 3.40
N GLU A 428 -8.53 -1.64 3.61
CA GLU A 428 -9.51 -1.57 2.52
C GLU A 428 -9.18 -0.44 1.53
N PHE A 429 -8.82 0.74 2.03
CA PHE A 429 -8.40 1.86 1.18
C PHE A 429 -7.13 1.55 0.40
N LEU A 430 -6.14 0.92 1.04
CA LEU A 430 -4.85 0.62 0.42
C LEU A 430 -4.96 -0.42 -0.69
N GLU A 431 -5.86 -1.39 -0.55
CA GLU A 431 -6.17 -2.34 -1.61
C GLU A 431 -6.77 -1.64 -2.83
N ASP A 432 -7.71 -0.70 -2.62
CA ASP A 432 -8.24 0.13 -3.70
C ASP A 432 -7.17 1.06 -4.30
N TYR A 433 -6.24 1.55 -3.50
CA TYR A 433 -5.12 2.37 -3.97
C TYR A 433 -4.14 1.55 -4.84
N LYS A 434 -3.84 0.30 -4.48
CA LYS A 434 -3.02 -0.59 -5.31
C LYS A 434 -3.69 -0.88 -6.65
N GLU A 435 -4.98 -1.17 -6.63
CA GLU A 435 -5.76 -1.40 -7.86
C GLU A 435 -5.80 -0.12 -8.71
N PHE A 436 -5.98 1.05 -8.10
CA PHE A 436 -5.88 2.34 -8.78
C PHE A 436 -4.52 2.53 -9.47
N LEU A 437 -3.40 2.26 -8.78
CA LEU A 437 -2.06 2.35 -9.38
C LEU A 437 -1.87 1.38 -10.54
N TRP A 438 -2.36 0.15 -10.40
CA TRP A 438 -2.31 -0.85 -11.47
C TRP A 438 -3.10 -0.40 -12.70
N GLN A 439 -4.34 0.06 -12.52
CA GLN A 439 -5.18 0.55 -13.62
C GLN A 439 -4.56 1.81 -14.26
N LEU A 440 -4.04 2.74 -13.46
CA LEU A 440 -3.37 3.95 -13.93
C LEU A 440 -2.19 3.61 -14.85
N LYS A 441 -1.30 2.72 -14.42
CA LYS A 441 -0.18 2.25 -15.25
C LYS A 441 -0.67 1.59 -16.52
N LYS A 442 -1.64 0.68 -16.41
CA LYS A 442 -2.22 -0.05 -17.55
C LYS A 442 -2.81 0.89 -18.60
N GLU A 443 -3.57 1.90 -18.18
CA GLU A 443 -4.16 2.88 -19.08
C GLU A 443 -3.11 3.81 -19.70
N ILE A 444 -2.15 4.32 -18.92
CA ILE A 444 -1.05 5.13 -19.44
C ILE A 444 -0.25 4.34 -20.47
N PHE A 445 0.09 3.09 -20.17
CA PHE A 445 0.82 2.21 -21.07
C PHE A 445 -0.01 1.75 -22.26
N SER A 446 -1.32 2.03 -22.31
CA SER A 446 -2.13 1.78 -23.51
C SER A 446 -2.06 2.93 -24.52
N ILE A 447 -1.56 4.11 -24.12
CA ILE A 447 -1.37 5.25 -25.02
C ILE A 447 -0.18 5.00 -25.96
N ARG A 448 -0.28 5.43 -27.22
CA ARG A 448 0.89 5.52 -28.11
C ARG A 448 1.72 6.77 -27.79
N PRO A 449 3.04 6.66 -27.59
CA PRO A 449 3.91 5.53 -27.90
C PRO A 449 4.22 4.60 -26.72
N PHE A 450 3.70 4.86 -25.52
CA PHE A 450 4.03 4.15 -24.28
C PHE A 450 3.64 2.67 -24.31
N TYR A 451 2.73 2.26 -25.20
CA TYR A 451 2.42 0.85 -25.49
C TYR A 451 3.66 -0.01 -25.74
N TYR A 452 4.66 0.54 -26.43
CA TYR A 452 5.89 -0.19 -26.67
C TYR A 452 6.78 -0.14 -25.42
N PRO A 453 7.19 -1.30 -24.87
CA PRO A 453 8.07 -1.37 -23.69
C PRO A 453 9.35 -0.54 -23.84
N ASP A 454 9.89 -0.46 -25.06
CA ASP A 454 11.09 0.34 -25.37
C ASP A 454 10.92 1.83 -25.07
N ASN A 455 9.70 2.36 -24.93
CA ASN A 455 9.42 3.77 -24.64
C ASN A 455 9.02 4.01 -23.17
N ARG A 456 9.21 3.02 -22.29
CA ARG A 456 8.95 3.14 -20.85
C ARG A 456 9.97 2.39 -20.01
N GLU A 457 10.10 2.79 -18.76
CA GLU A 457 10.94 2.12 -17.77
C GLU A 457 10.19 2.09 -16.44
N GLU A 458 9.91 0.91 -15.93
CA GLU A 458 9.19 0.71 -14.67
C GLU A 458 10.20 0.57 -13.53
N ILE A 459 10.02 1.36 -12.46
CA ILE A 459 10.88 1.26 -11.26
C ILE A 459 10.07 0.64 -10.13
N LEU A 460 8.92 1.22 -9.81
CA LEU A 460 7.97 0.79 -8.78
C LEU A 460 6.54 0.92 -9.34
N ASP A 461 5.54 0.42 -8.61
CA ASP A 461 4.13 0.57 -9.00
C ASP A 461 3.69 2.03 -9.09
N ASN A 462 4.33 2.89 -8.30
CA ASN A 462 4.04 4.30 -8.19
C ASN A 462 5.17 5.19 -8.76
N LEU A 463 6.19 4.63 -9.42
CA LEU A 463 7.34 5.38 -9.95
C LEU A 463 7.82 4.77 -11.27
N PHE A 464 7.72 5.52 -12.36
CA PHE A 464 8.13 5.04 -13.70
C PHE A 464 8.49 6.20 -14.65
N LEU A 465 9.18 5.88 -15.75
CA LEU A 465 9.58 6.84 -16.78
C LEU A 465 8.89 6.55 -18.11
N LEU A 466 8.60 7.62 -18.84
CA LEU A 466 8.01 7.59 -20.17
C LEU A 466 8.88 8.39 -21.16
N GLN A 467 9.13 7.83 -22.34
CA GLN A 467 9.71 8.56 -23.45
C GLN A 467 8.63 9.37 -24.18
N ILE A 468 8.66 10.69 -24.03
CA ILE A 468 7.69 11.59 -24.66
C ILE A 468 8.31 12.25 -25.90
N LYS A 469 7.53 12.38 -26.96
CA LYS A 469 7.91 13.12 -28.17
C LYS A 469 7.50 14.58 -28.08
N GLU A 470 6.38 14.87 -27.43
CA GLU A 470 5.83 16.21 -27.29
C GLU A 470 5.31 16.42 -25.87
N LEU A 471 5.51 17.62 -25.31
CA LEU A 471 5.06 17.95 -23.95
C LEU A 471 3.55 17.78 -23.79
N LYS A 472 2.75 18.00 -24.83
CA LYS A 472 1.29 17.82 -24.78
C LYS A 472 0.84 16.42 -24.32
N GLN A 473 1.67 15.40 -24.53
CA GLN A 473 1.35 14.02 -24.16
C GLN A 473 1.21 13.85 -22.64
N ILE A 474 1.86 14.71 -21.84
CA ILE A 474 1.73 14.68 -20.38
C ILE A 474 0.31 15.04 -19.94
N MET A 475 -0.43 15.83 -20.72
CA MET A 475 -1.81 16.18 -20.39
C MET A 475 -2.78 15.02 -20.66
N GLU A 476 -2.44 14.11 -21.58
CA GLU A 476 -3.18 12.84 -21.73
C GLU A 476 -3.00 11.97 -20.48
N VAL A 477 -1.77 11.89 -19.97
CA VAL A 477 -1.44 11.18 -18.72
C VAL A 477 -2.18 11.79 -17.52
N VAL A 478 -2.19 13.12 -17.39
CA VAL A 478 -2.97 13.82 -16.35
C VAL A 478 -4.46 13.52 -16.48
N GLY A 479 -5.00 13.43 -17.69
CA GLY A 479 -6.41 13.09 -17.94
C GLY A 479 -6.78 11.68 -17.47
N ILE A 480 -5.89 10.70 -17.67
CA ILE A 480 -6.10 9.33 -17.15
C ILE A 480 -6.10 9.34 -15.62
N TYR A 481 -5.09 9.98 -15.01
CA TYR A 481 -5.02 10.10 -13.55
C TYR A 481 -6.30 10.72 -12.97
N GLU A 482 -6.77 11.80 -13.59
CA GLU A 482 -7.98 12.51 -13.17
C GLU A 482 -9.22 11.62 -13.25
N SER A 483 -9.43 10.95 -14.38
CA SER A 483 -10.57 10.06 -14.61
C SER A 483 -10.60 8.93 -13.58
N LEU A 484 -9.49 8.22 -13.39
CA LEU A 484 -9.39 7.12 -12.44
C LEU A 484 -9.54 7.60 -11.00
N TYR A 485 -9.00 8.78 -10.65
CA TYR A 485 -9.18 9.34 -9.32
C TYR A 485 -10.67 9.58 -9.01
N ARG A 486 -11.45 10.08 -9.98
CA ARG A 486 -12.89 10.27 -9.81
C ARG A 486 -13.65 8.97 -9.68
N GLU A 487 -13.20 7.90 -10.32
CA GLU A 487 -13.81 6.59 -10.24
C GLU A 487 -13.57 5.94 -8.86
N PHE A 488 -12.31 5.93 -8.43
CA PHE A 488 -11.90 5.26 -7.18
C PHE A 488 -12.20 6.10 -5.94
N PHE A 489 -11.96 7.41 -5.97
CA PHE A 489 -12.02 8.29 -4.80
C PHE A 489 -12.96 9.51 -4.98
N PRO A 490 -14.19 9.34 -5.52
CA PRO A 490 -15.09 10.45 -5.84
C PRO A 490 -15.43 11.35 -4.65
N ASN A 491 -15.51 10.81 -3.44
CA ASN A 491 -15.89 11.59 -2.27
C ASN A 491 -14.75 12.50 -1.78
N PHE A 492 -13.49 12.15 -2.05
CA PHE A 492 -12.34 12.98 -1.65
C PHE A 492 -12.27 14.30 -2.42
N LEU A 493 -12.80 14.35 -3.65
CA LEU A 493 -12.86 15.58 -4.45
C LEU A 493 -13.61 16.72 -3.75
N ARG A 494 -14.53 16.40 -2.83
CA ARG A 494 -15.31 17.39 -2.08
C ARG A 494 -14.51 18.09 -0.99
N GLN A 495 -13.45 17.45 -0.52
CA GLN A 495 -12.63 17.92 0.60
C GLN A 495 -11.65 19.00 0.17
N LYS A 496 -11.49 19.23 -1.15
CA LYS A 496 -10.54 20.18 -1.76
C LYS A 496 -9.07 19.94 -1.38
N ILE A 497 -8.80 18.81 -0.76
CA ILE A 497 -7.51 18.31 -0.31
C ILE A 497 -7.49 16.83 -0.70
N SER A 498 -6.33 16.31 -1.09
CA SER A 498 -6.15 14.94 -1.55
C SER A 498 -5.05 14.26 -0.75
N PRO A 499 -5.23 13.01 -0.30
CA PRO A 499 -4.14 12.26 0.30
C PRO A 499 -3.22 11.63 -0.76
N ILE A 500 -3.64 11.59 -2.02
CA ILE A 500 -2.86 11.05 -3.13
C ILE A 500 -2.34 12.21 -4.00
N TYR A 501 -1.06 12.13 -4.30
CA TYR A 501 -0.29 13.17 -4.97
C TYR A 501 0.30 12.64 -6.26
N PHE A 502 0.11 13.40 -7.33
CA PHE A 502 0.56 13.06 -8.68
C PHE A 502 1.60 14.05 -9.15
N ALA A 503 2.83 13.59 -9.36
CA ALA A 503 3.95 14.43 -9.76
C ALA A 503 4.56 13.96 -11.09
N LEU A 504 4.77 14.92 -11.98
CA LEU A 504 5.41 14.74 -13.27
C LEU A 504 6.65 15.63 -13.36
N SER A 505 7.76 15.09 -13.86
CA SER A 505 8.98 15.86 -14.08
C SER A 505 9.57 15.56 -15.45
N CYS A 506 9.54 16.55 -16.33
CA CYS A 506 9.88 16.44 -17.75
C CYS A 506 11.20 17.15 -18.07
N SER A 507 12.05 16.51 -18.85
CA SER A 507 13.33 17.09 -19.30
C SER A 507 13.83 16.43 -20.58
N ASN A 508 14.95 16.93 -21.11
CA ASN A 508 15.73 16.16 -22.09
C ASN A 508 16.35 14.92 -21.41
N VAL A 509 16.45 13.81 -22.13
CA VAL A 509 17.01 12.53 -21.63
C VAL A 509 18.41 12.65 -20.99
N HIS A 510 19.21 13.63 -21.42
CA HIS A 510 20.55 13.87 -20.86
C HIS A 510 20.56 14.66 -19.55
N TYR A 511 19.41 15.17 -19.12
CA TYR A 511 19.31 15.90 -17.85
C TYR A 511 19.52 14.95 -16.65
N PRO A 512 20.22 15.36 -15.59
CA PRO A 512 20.52 14.49 -14.47
C PRO A 512 19.26 13.95 -13.78
N PHE A 513 19.15 12.62 -13.64
CA PHE A 513 18.08 11.98 -12.88
C PHE A 513 17.97 12.51 -11.45
N PHE A 514 19.12 12.73 -10.80
CA PHE A 514 19.21 13.28 -9.45
C PHE A 514 18.37 14.54 -9.26
N ASP A 515 18.34 15.45 -10.24
CA ASP A 515 17.61 16.70 -10.13
C ASP A 515 16.10 16.51 -10.21
N HIS A 516 15.63 15.51 -10.98
CA HIS A 516 14.24 15.09 -10.93
C HIS A 516 13.87 14.56 -9.55
N TRP A 517 14.68 13.62 -9.04
CA TRP A 517 14.46 13.01 -7.73
C TRP A 517 14.48 14.03 -6.59
N ARG A 518 15.49 14.91 -6.56
CA ARG A 518 15.62 15.98 -5.57
C ARG A 518 14.40 16.90 -5.54
N LEU A 519 13.85 17.21 -6.71
CA LEU A 519 12.66 18.05 -6.80
C LEU A 519 11.44 17.34 -6.20
N LEU A 520 11.23 16.07 -6.53
CA LEU A 520 10.12 15.26 -6.03
C LEU A 520 10.18 15.08 -4.50
N GLU A 521 11.37 14.75 -3.98
CA GLU A 521 11.60 14.66 -2.53
C GLU A 521 11.39 16.00 -1.81
N GLY A 522 11.69 17.12 -2.48
CA GLY A 522 11.37 18.46 -1.98
C GLY A 522 9.87 18.69 -1.80
N LEU A 523 9.05 18.21 -2.75
CA LEU A 523 7.59 18.36 -2.69
C LEU A 523 6.98 17.60 -1.52
N LYS A 524 7.51 16.41 -1.19
CA LYS A 524 7.05 15.61 -0.04
C LYS A 524 7.22 16.35 1.30
N LYS A 525 8.14 17.32 1.37
CA LYS A 525 8.41 18.13 2.58
C LYS A 525 7.61 19.43 2.63
N GLU A 526 6.90 19.81 1.56
CA GLU A 526 6.08 21.02 1.56
C GLU A 526 4.83 20.80 2.43
N LYS A 527 4.61 21.68 3.43
CA LYS A 527 3.43 21.62 4.32
C LYS A 527 2.08 21.71 3.60
N ARG A 528 2.07 22.26 2.38
CA ARG A 528 0.91 22.40 1.50
C ARG A 528 1.34 22.12 0.08
N ARG A 529 1.60 20.85 -0.22
CA ARG A 529 1.87 20.41 -1.58
C ARG A 529 0.55 20.30 -2.35
N SER A 530 0.57 20.67 -3.62
CA SER A 530 -0.57 20.52 -4.50
C SER A 530 -0.75 19.07 -4.92
N SER A 531 -1.98 18.59 -5.02
CA SER A 531 -2.25 17.18 -5.38
C SER A 531 -1.79 16.81 -6.79
N ILE A 532 -1.64 17.78 -7.68
CA ILE A 532 -1.03 17.62 -9.00
C ILE A 532 0.12 18.61 -9.14
N PHE A 533 1.28 18.08 -9.51
CA PHE A 533 2.48 18.86 -9.76
C PHE A 533 3.11 18.44 -11.09
N ILE A 534 3.43 19.40 -11.96
CA ILE A 534 4.15 19.15 -13.20
C ILE A 534 5.32 20.12 -13.28
N ASN A 535 6.54 19.59 -13.33
CA ASN A 535 7.74 20.35 -13.59
C ASN A 535 8.26 20.09 -15.00
N ILE A 536 8.60 21.15 -15.70
CA ILE A 536 9.31 21.08 -16.97
C ILE A 536 10.64 21.78 -16.79
N VAL A 537 11.71 21.00 -16.78
CA VAL A 537 13.06 21.50 -16.51
C VAL A 537 13.41 22.64 -17.46
N GLY A 538 13.80 23.78 -16.86
CA GLY A 538 14.13 25.01 -17.59
C GLY A 538 12.94 25.76 -18.20
N LYS A 539 11.69 25.29 -18.01
CA LYS A 539 10.48 25.92 -18.56
C LYS A 539 9.45 26.30 -17.49
N GLY A 540 9.54 25.79 -16.26
CA GLY A 540 8.68 26.19 -15.14
C GLY A 540 7.88 25.02 -14.58
N ASN A 541 7.00 25.33 -13.62
CA ASN A 541 6.15 24.34 -12.97
C ASN A 541 4.66 24.72 -13.06
N LEU A 542 3.82 23.71 -12.91
CA LEU A 542 2.37 23.80 -12.80
C LEU A 542 1.96 23.10 -11.51
N LYS A 543 1.32 23.87 -10.62
CA LYS A 543 0.69 23.39 -9.40
C LYS A 543 -0.82 23.46 -9.54
N ALA A 544 -1.52 22.37 -9.22
CA ALA A 544 -2.96 22.23 -9.37
C ALA A 544 -3.56 21.26 -8.34
N GLU A 545 -4.84 21.45 -8.03
CA GLU A 545 -5.59 20.55 -7.16
C GLU A 545 -6.52 19.62 -7.97
N ILE A 546 -6.64 18.37 -7.54
CA ILE A 546 -7.31 17.27 -8.24
C ILE A 546 -8.80 17.54 -8.39
N TRP A 547 -9.42 18.22 -7.42
CA TRP A 547 -10.83 18.61 -7.47
C TRP A 547 -11.15 19.59 -8.61
N ARG A 548 -10.14 20.08 -9.34
CA ARG A 548 -10.23 21.01 -10.46
C ARG A 548 -9.49 20.57 -11.71
N ALA A 549 -8.91 19.38 -11.68
CA ALA A 549 -8.02 18.93 -12.75
C ALA A 549 -8.77 18.88 -14.10
N GLU A 550 -10.04 18.49 -14.12
CA GLU A 550 -10.92 18.55 -15.30
C GLU A 550 -10.94 19.93 -15.96
N GLU A 551 -11.08 21.00 -15.18
CA GLU A 551 -11.16 22.38 -15.69
C GLU A 551 -9.84 22.79 -16.35
N ILE A 552 -8.71 22.36 -15.77
CA ILE A 552 -7.37 22.61 -16.29
C ILE A 552 -7.14 21.82 -17.58
N ILE A 553 -7.58 20.56 -17.63
CA ILE A 553 -7.51 19.72 -18.83
C ILE A 553 -8.35 20.31 -19.96
N LEU A 554 -9.60 20.69 -19.68
CA LEU A 554 -10.49 21.34 -20.66
C LEU A 554 -9.88 22.64 -21.18
N LEU A 555 -9.39 23.49 -20.28
CA LEU A 555 -8.71 24.72 -20.66
C LEU A 555 -7.50 24.43 -21.56
N PHE A 556 -6.66 23.46 -21.19
CA PHE A 556 -5.50 23.05 -21.98
C PHE A 556 -5.89 22.69 -23.42
N TRP A 557 -6.94 21.87 -23.61
CA TRP A 557 -7.38 21.47 -24.94
C TRP A 557 -7.99 22.62 -25.74
N GLU A 558 -8.66 23.55 -25.08
CA GLU A 558 -9.21 24.74 -25.71
C GLU A 558 -8.15 25.73 -26.18
N VAL A 559 -7.13 25.97 -25.36
CA VAL A 559 -6.02 26.85 -25.71
C VAL A 559 -5.10 26.18 -26.75
N SER A 560 -4.97 24.85 -26.74
CA SER A 560 -4.20 24.11 -27.74
C SER A 560 -4.80 24.09 -29.15
N LYS A 561 -6.02 24.63 -29.35
CA LYS A 561 -6.64 24.75 -30.69
C LYS A 561 -5.72 25.57 -31.63
N LYS A 562 -5.57 25.11 -32.88
CA LYS A 562 -4.64 25.70 -33.88
C LYS A 562 -4.71 27.23 -34.04
N LYS A 563 -5.89 27.84 -33.83
CA LYS A 563 -6.08 29.31 -33.92
C LYS A 563 -5.38 30.09 -32.80
N ASN A 564 -5.12 29.44 -31.67
CA ASN A 564 -4.56 30.05 -30.45
C ASN A 564 -3.06 29.72 -30.28
N ALA A 565 -2.60 28.61 -30.86
CA ALA A 565 -1.23 28.10 -30.70
C ALA A 565 -0.12 29.13 -30.98
N ARG A 566 -0.26 29.98 -32.02
CA ARG A 566 0.74 31.01 -32.34
C ARG A 566 0.86 32.09 -31.26
N LYS A 567 -0.27 32.44 -30.63
CA LYS A 567 -0.33 33.48 -29.60
C LYS A 567 0.18 32.96 -28.26
N LEU A 568 -0.20 31.73 -27.91
CA LEU A 568 0.35 31.03 -26.75
C LEU A 568 1.84 30.79 -26.88
N TYR A 569 2.32 30.45 -28.08
CA TYR A 569 3.75 30.38 -28.36
C TYR A 569 4.42 31.73 -28.14
N LYS A 570 3.86 32.84 -28.66
CA LYS A 570 4.39 34.19 -28.42
C LYS A 570 4.46 34.51 -26.92
N LEU A 571 3.41 34.20 -26.16
CA LEU A 571 3.36 34.42 -24.72
C LEU A 571 4.39 33.55 -23.97
N ALA A 572 4.51 32.28 -24.35
CA ALA A 572 5.49 31.35 -23.82
C ALA A 572 6.93 31.79 -24.11
N GLU A 573 7.22 32.32 -25.31
CA GLU A 573 8.51 32.89 -25.67
C GLU A 573 8.84 34.12 -24.82
N ILE A 574 7.87 35.03 -24.61
CA ILE A 574 8.08 36.21 -23.75
C ILE A 574 8.36 35.77 -22.31
N ALA A 575 7.63 34.77 -21.81
CA ALA A 575 7.80 34.22 -20.47
C ALA A 575 9.18 33.58 -20.26
N LYS A 576 9.90 33.17 -21.32
CA LYS A 576 11.29 32.71 -21.19
C LYS A 576 12.25 33.83 -20.80
N TYR A 577 11.94 35.09 -21.16
CA TYR A 577 12.78 36.25 -20.86
C TYR A 577 12.28 37.05 -19.66
N SER A 578 10.96 37.18 -19.49
CA SER A 578 10.35 37.89 -18.37
C SER A 578 8.92 37.40 -18.11
N GLU A 579 8.75 36.66 -17.02
CA GLU A 579 7.43 36.19 -16.58
C GLU A 579 6.51 37.35 -16.19
N VAL A 580 7.06 38.40 -15.58
CA VAL A 580 6.33 39.63 -15.23
C VAL A 580 5.79 40.35 -16.48
N LEU A 581 6.57 40.39 -17.56
CA LEU A 581 6.13 40.98 -18.82
C LEU A 581 5.05 40.12 -19.48
N ALA A 582 5.21 38.80 -19.47
CA ALA A 582 4.21 37.88 -19.99
C ALA A 582 2.89 37.98 -19.20
N GLU A 583 2.96 38.11 -17.88
CA GLU A 583 1.80 38.34 -17.01
C GLU A 583 1.08 39.64 -17.38
N LYS A 584 1.81 40.75 -17.56
CA LYS A 584 1.21 42.03 -17.98
C LYS A 584 0.49 41.91 -19.32
N ILE A 585 1.12 41.29 -20.32
CA ILE A 585 0.50 41.09 -21.64
C ILE A 585 -0.75 40.23 -21.53
N LEU A 586 -0.72 39.16 -20.73
CA LEU A 586 -1.88 38.31 -20.49
C LEU A 586 -3.05 39.09 -19.87
N ILE A 587 -2.77 40.05 -18.97
CA ILE A 587 -3.78 40.89 -18.32
C ILE A 587 -4.29 41.99 -19.26
N ASP A 588 -3.38 42.69 -19.94
CA ASP A 588 -3.70 43.87 -20.74
C ASP A 588 -4.47 43.49 -22.01
N GLU A 589 -4.09 42.41 -22.68
CA GLU A 589 -4.74 41.95 -23.91
C GLU A 589 -5.96 41.05 -23.64
N ARG A 590 -6.41 40.88 -22.38
CA ARG A 590 -7.48 39.91 -22.03
C ARG A 590 -8.81 40.16 -22.72
N ASN A 591 -9.15 41.43 -22.97
CA ASN A 591 -10.42 41.81 -23.59
C ASN A 591 -10.36 41.73 -25.12
N ASP A 592 -9.15 41.87 -25.67
CA ASP A 592 -8.90 41.86 -27.11
C ASP A 592 -8.58 40.45 -27.62
N GLU A 593 -8.15 39.56 -26.72
CA GLU A 593 -7.74 38.20 -27.03
C GLU A 593 -8.53 37.14 -26.23
N PRO A 594 -9.51 36.47 -26.86
CA PRO A 594 -10.33 35.45 -26.20
C PRO A 594 -9.52 34.31 -25.59
N SER A 595 -8.36 33.96 -26.16
CA SER A 595 -7.50 32.90 -25.64
C SER A 595 -6.81 33.28 -24.31
N TYR A 596 -6.50 34.57 -24.10
CA TYR A 596 -5.95 35.07 -22.84
C TYR A 596 -7.04 35.23 -21.77
N SER A 597 -8.24 35.69 -22.15
CA SER A 597 -9.41 35.66 -21.26
C SER A 597 -9.67 34.25 -20.73
N ARG A 598 -9.66 33.25 -21.62
CA ARG A 598 -9.87 31.84 -21.26
C ARG A 598 -8.82 31.31 -20.26
N LEU A 599 -7.55 31.65 -20.46
CA LEU A 599 -6.48 31.28 -19.51
C LEU A 599 -6.72 31.92 -18.13
N LEU A 600 -7.18 33.17 -18.09
CA LEU A 600 -7.50 33.86 -16.84
C LEU A 600 -8.74 33.30 -16.13
N GLU A 601 -9.66 32.64 -16.86
CA GLU A 601 -10.80 31.92 -16.27
C GLU A 601 -10.35 30.75 -15.38
N ALA A 602 -9.13 30.24 -15.56
CA ALA A 602 -8.50 29.28 -14.64
C ALA A 602 -7.77 29.92 -13.45
N ARG A 603 -7.85 31.23 -13.21
CA ARG A 603 -7.36 31.83 -11.95
C ARG A 603 -8.31 31.59 -10.77
N PRO A 604 -9.64 31.76 -10.91
CA PRO A 604 -10.61 31.29 -9.91
C PRO A 604 -10.33 29.83 -9.53
N CYS A 605 -9.89 29.03 -10.50
CA CYS A 605 -8.92 27.92 -10.49
C CYS A 605 -8.08 27.56 -9.26
N GLY A 606 -7.50 28.55 -8.58
CA GLY A 606 -6.31 28.31 -7.74
C GLY A 606 -5.02 28.09 -8.55
N VAL A 607 -5.04 28.23 -9.88
CA VAL A 607 -3.86 28.14 -10.74
C VAL A 607 -3.14 29.49 -10.76
N SER A 608 -1.84 29.50 -10.43
CA SER A 608 -1.01 30.70 -10.43
C SER A 608 -0.69 31.18 -11.86
N TYR A 609 -0.25 32.44 -12.01
CA TYR A 609 0.22 32.94 -13.31
C TYR A 609 1.38 32.11 -13.86
N GLU A 610 2.32 31.73 -13.00
CA GLU A 610 3.43 30.84 -13.34
C GLU A 610 2.92 29.50 -13.92
N SER A 611 1.93 28.88 -13.27
CA SER A 611 1.28 27.66 -13.76
C SER A 611 0.58 27.85 -15.10
N LEU A 612 -0.09 29.00 -15.32
CA LEU A 612 -0.71 29.33 -16.61
C LEU A 612 0.33 29.52 -17.72
N LEU A 613 1.48 30.15 -17.43
CA LEU A 613 2.59 30.28 -18.36
C LEU A 613 3.22 28.92 -18.67
N THR A 614 3.31 28.02 -17.69
CA THR A 614 3.75 26.64 -17.93
C THR A 614 2.76 25.88 -18.81
N LEU A 615 1.45 26.04 -18.61
CA LEU A 615 0.41 25.48 -19.51
C LEU A 615 0.59 25.95 -20.95
N THR A 616 0.89 27.23 -21.18
CA THR A 616 1.13 27.73 -22.54
C THR A 616 2.40 27.14 -23.16
N LYS A 617 3.45 26.90 -22.36
CA LYS A 617 4.67 26.20 -22.79
C LYS A 617 4.41 24.74 -23.14
N ILE A 618 3.52 24.04 -22.42
CA ILE A 618 3.07 22.67 -22.75
C ILE A 618 2.27 22.67 -24.06
N ALA A 619 1.34 23.62 -24.23
CA ALA A 619 0.45 23.70 -25.39
C ALA A 619 1.15 24.18 -26.67
N GLY A 620 2.06 25.16 -26.53
CA GLY A 620 2.77 25.80 -27.63
C GLY A 620 4.10 25.15 -28.00
N GLY A 621 4.58 24.19 -27.20
CA GLY A 621 5.86 23.52 -27.39
C GLY A 621 5.87 22.63 -28.64
N LYS A 622 6.24 23.21 -29.79
CA LYS A 622 7.03 22.48 -30.79
C LYS A 622 8.49 22.65 -30.41
N GLU A 623 9.24 21.55 -30.45
CA GLU A 623 10.71 21.59 -30.31
C GLU A 623 11.34 22.59 -31.28
#